data_AF-A0A1G4YMY6-F1
#
_entry.id   AF-A0A1G4YMY6-F1
#
_cell.length_a   1.000
_cell.length_b   1.000
_cell.length_c   1.000
_cell.angle_alpha   90.00
_cell.angle_beta   90.00
_cell.angle_gamma   90.00
#
_symmetry.space_group_name_H-M   'P 1'
#
loop_
_entity.id
_entity.type
_entity.pdbx_description
1 polymer ?
#
loop_
_entity_poly.entity_id
_entity_poly.type
_entity_poly.pdbx_seq_one_letter_code
_entity_poly.pdbx_strand_id
1 'polypeptide(L)'
;MKITLLVTLVFGLLFVTALSAAEKTLTPQQQRMTLCNQQATAQTLAGDARKKYMSDCLKNTKTEPGQKSLTPQQQRMRECNAQATQQSLKGEDRSKFMSGCLKKTQ
;
A
#
# COMPACT_ATOMS: atom_id res chain seq x y z
N MET A 1 62.81 3.75 21.06
CA MET A 1 63.47 2.52 20.54
C MET A 1 62.52 1.35 20.72
N LYS A 2 62.44 0.48 19.70
CA LYS A 2 61.95 -0.92 19.72
C LYS A 2 60.43 -1.04 19.91
N ILE A 3 59.59 -1.09 18.87
CA ILE A 3 59.43 -2.16 17.85
C ILE A 3 59.50 -3.56 18.45
N THR A 4 58.44 -4.32 18.18
CA THR A 4 58.31 -5.78 18.05
C THR A 4 57.68 -6.50 19.23
N LEU A 5 56.38 -6.85 19.10
CA LEU A 5 55.91 -8.25 19.09
C LEU A 5 54.38 -8.31 18.90
N LEU A 6 53.98 -8.72 17.69
CA LEU A 6 52.93 -9.71 17.38
C LEU A 6 51.45 -9.36 17.64
N VAL A 7 50.69 -9.06 16.59
CA VAL A 7 49.88 -10.03 15.80
C VAL A 7 48.73 -10.61 16.63
N THR A 8 47.61 -9.88 16.67
CA THR A 8 46.24 -10.41 16.81
C THR A 8 45.36 -9.50 15.94
N LEU A 9 45.12 -9.87 14.68
CA LEU A 9 43.92 -10.60 14.27
C LEU A 9 42.64 -9.82 14.60
N VAL A 10 42.30 -8.81 13.79
CA VAL A 10 40.90 -8.47 13.50
C VAL A 10 40.79 -8.08 12.03
N PHE A 11 40.43 -9.10 11.25
CA PHE A 11 39.88 -9.01 9.91
C PHE A 11 38.53 -8.29 10.03
N GLY A 12 38.48 -7.02 9.62
CA GLY A 12 37.28 -6.19 9.70
C GLY A 12 37.05 -5.39 8.41
N LEU A 13 37.39 -5.99 7.26
CA LEU A 13 37.11 -5.40 5.97
C LEU A 13 35.64 -5.68 5.60
N LEU A 14 34.83 -4.65 5.76
CA LEU A 14 33.81 -4.25 4.79
C LEU A 14 32.99 -5.39 4.17
N PHE A 15 32.00 -5.90 4.91
CA PHE A 15 30.82 -6.46 4.27
C PHE A 15 29.66 -5.47 4.41
N VAL A 16 29.56 -4.67 3.35
CA VAL A 16 28.34 -4.11 2.75
C VAL A 16 27.09 -4.41 3.57
N THR A 17 26.59 -3.36 4.22
CA THR A 17 25.19 -3.27 4.60
C THR A 17 24.36 -3.41 3.34
N ALA A 18 23.90 -4.63 3.05
CA ALA A 18 22.77 -4.83 2.18
C ALA A 18 21.59 -4.14 2.87
N LEU A 19 21.38 -2.88 2.49
CA LEU A 19 20.09 -2.21 2.58
C LEU A 19 19.13 -3.04 1.73
N SER A 20 18.65 -4.14 2.30
CA SER A 20 17.37 -4.69 1.92
C SER A 20 16.39 -3.56 2.16
N ALA A 21 16.06 -2.86 1.08
CA ALA A 21 14.84 -2.09 0.99
C ALA A 21 13.71 -3.08 1.27
N ALA A 22 13.40 -3.27 2.55
CA ALA A 22 12.14 -3.81 2.98
C ALA A 22 11.12 -2.82 2.39
N GLU A 23 10.61 -3.16 1.22
CA GLU A 23 9.38 -2.59 0.72
C GLU A 23 8.38 -2.82 1.84
N LYS A 24 8.15 -1.78 2.66
CA LYS A 24 7.10 -1.80 3.67
C LYS A 24 5.81 -1.86 2.88
N THR A 25 5.41 -3.08 2.53
CA THR A 25 4.10 -3.40 2.01
C THR A 25 3.14 -2.99 3.11
N LEU A 26 2.60 -1.78 2.95
CA LEU A 26 1.54 -1.26 3.80
C LEU A 26 0.49 -2.36 3.91
N THR A 27 0.02 -2.63 5.13
CA THR A 27 -1.03 -3.63 5.30
C THR A 27 -2.25 -3.20 4.47
N PRO A 28 -3.08 -4.14 3.99
CA PRO A 28 -4.27 -3.80 3.20
C PRO A 28 -5.17 -2.73 3.87
N GLN A 29 -5.18 -2.72 5.19
CA GLN A 29 -5.87 -1.70 6.00
C GLN A 29 -5.20 -0.32 5.90
N GLN A 30 -3.86 -0.26 5.93
CA GLN A 30 -3.11 0.99 5.79
C GLN A 30 -3.19 1.55 4.37
N GLN A 31 -3.09 0.70 3.34
CA GLN A 31 -3.26 1.13 1.93
C GLN A 31 -4.63 1.78 1.72
N ARG A 32 -5.67 1.17 2.28
CA ARG A 32 -7.03 1.69 2.19
C ARG A 32 -7.24 2.99 2.95
N MET A 33 -6.67 3.13 4.15
CA MET A 33 -6.68 4.41 4.87
C MET A 33 -6.08 5.52 4.00
N THR A 34 -4.96 5.25 3.34
CA THR A 34 -4.33 6.19 2.42
C THR A 34 -5.22 6.50 1.22
N LEU A 35 -5.85 5.49 0.62
CA LEU A 35 -6.70 5.67 -0.56
C LEU A 35 -8.01 6.43 -0.25
N CYS A 36 -8.67 6.09 0.86
CA CYS A 36 -9.82 6.85 1.37
C CYS A 36 -9.45 8.31 1.66
N ASN A 37 -8.26 8.56 2.23
CA ASN A 37 -7.77 9.93 2.45
C ASN A 37 -7.51 10.67 1.14
N GLN A 38 -6.88 10.03 0.15
CA GLN A 38 -6.63 10.65 -1.15
C GLN A 38 -7.94 10.98 -1.87
N GLN A 39 -8.91 10.06 -1.90
CA GLN A 39 -10.20 10.31 -2.53
C GLN A 39 -11.03 11.37 -1.79
N ALA A 40 -10.94 11.43 -0.47
CA ALA A 40 -11.59 12.49 0.29
C ALA A 40 -11.02 13.87 -0.06
N THR A 41 -9.69 13.97 -0.19
CA THR A 41 -9.02 15.22 -0.60
C THR A 41 -9.30 15.57 -2.06
N ALA A 42 -9.31 14.59 -2.98
CA ALA A 42 -9.64 14.80 -4.39
C ALA A 42 -11.08 15.31 -4.59
N GLN A 43 -12.01 14.84 -3.75
CA GLN A 43 -13.39 15.32 -3.71
C GLN A 43 -13.57 16.58 -2.84
N THR A 44 -12.47 17.17 -2.36
CA THR A 44 -12.47 18.39 -1.53
C THR A 44 -13.36 18.27 -0.29
N LEU A 45 -13.55 17.04 0.22
CA LEU A 45 -14.40 16.76 1.37
C LEU A 45 -13.71 17.29 2.64
N ALA A 46 -14.45 18.10 3.38
CA ALA A 46 -14.03 18.67 4.66
C ALA A 46 -15.10 18.43 5.74
N GLY A 47 -14.74 18.66 7.00
CA GLY A 47 -15.67 18.56 8.14
C GLY A 47 -16.39 17.21 8.22
N ASP A 48 -17.69 17.26 8.49
CA ASP A 48 -18.53 16.07 8.63
C ASP A 48 -18.65 15.25 7.35
N ALA A 49 -18.58 15.88 6.17
CA ALA A 49 -18.59 15.19 4.90
C ALA A 49 -17.37 14.27 4.74
N ARG A 50 -16.18 14.75 5.15
CA ARG A 50 -14.95 13.93 5.16
C ARG A 50 -15.05 12.78 6.15
N LYS A 51 -15.54 13.03 7.37
CA LYS A 51 -15.69 12.00 8.40
C LYS A 51 -16.66 10.91 7.96
N LYS A 52 -17.81 11.29 7.42
CA LYS A 52 -18.80 10.36 6.88
C LYS A 52 -18.22 9.54 5.74
N TYR A 53 -17.57 10.20 4.78
CA TYR A 53 -16.91 9.54 3.67
C TYR A 53 -15.81 8.57 4.13
N MET A 54 -14.96 8.97 5.08
CA MET A 54 -13.93 8.10 5.64
C MET A 54 -14.56 6.90 6.36
N SER A 55 -15.59 7.14 7.16
CA SER A 55 -16.34 6.09 7.86
C SER A 55 -16.92 5.11 6.85
N ASP A 56 -17.64 5.55 5.83
CA ASP A 56 -18.23 4.69 4.81
C ASP A 56 -17.15 3.98 3.96
N CYS A 57 -16.07 4.69 3.64
CA CYS A 57 -14.93 4.15 2.91
C CYS A 57 -14.22 3.05 3.69
N LEU A 58 -14.15 3.12 5.03
CA LEU A 58 -13.57 2.12 5.92
C LEU A 58 -14.58 1.05 6.41
N LYS A 59 -15.86 1.41 6.56
CA LYS A 59 -16.98 0.55 6.99
C LYS A 59 -17.35 -0.50 5.96
N ASN A 60 -17.03 -0.30 4.69
CA ASN A 60 -17.12 -1.33 3.66
C ASN A 60 -16.32 -2.64 3.96
N THR A 61 -15.65 -2.73 5.12
CA THR A 61 -15.16 -3.98 5.72
C THR A 61 -15.32 -4.08 7.23
N LYS A 62 -15.88 -3.06 7.90
CA LYS A 62 -16.25 -3.21 9.31
C LYS A 62 -17.66 -3.75 9.31
N THR A 63 -17.73 -5.05 9.49
CA THR A 63 -18.92 -5.79 9.87
C THR A 63 -19.58 -5.07 11.05
N GLU A 64 -20.61 -4.26 10.78
CA GLU A 64 -21.72 -4.20 11.73
C GLU A 64 -22.38 -5.58 11.73
N PRO A 65 -22.93 -6.05 12.87
CA PRO A 65 -23.65 -7.32 12.91
C PRO A 65 -24.84 -7.22 11.93
N GLY A 66 -24.71 -7.82 10.74
CA GLY A 66 -25.75 -7.82 9.72
C GLY A 66 -25.38 -7.22 8.35
N GLN A 67 -24.22 -6.56 8.18
CA GLN A 67 -23.75 -6.14 6.85
C GLN A 67 -22.60 -7.01 6.35
N LYS A 68 -22.81 -7.67 5.20
CA LYS A 68 -21.79 -8.52 4.55
C LYS A 68 -20.59 -7.66 4.18
N SER A 69 -19.48 -7.86 4.89
CA SER A 69 -18.18 -7.28 4.54
C SER A 69 -17.78 -7.67 3.13
N LEU A 70 -17.23 -6.72 2.36
CA LEU A 70 -16.70 -7.00 1.03
C LEU A 70 -15.54 -7.98 1.14
N THR A 71 -15.52 -9.00 0.28
CA THR A 71 -14.39 -9.92 0.22
C THR A 71 -13.11 -9.17 -0.17
N PRO A 72 -11.92 -9.66 0.21
CA PRO A 72 -10.65 -9.06 -0.21
C PRO A 72 -10.56 -8.85 -1.72
N GLN A 73 -11.14 -9.76 -2.50
CA GLN A 73 -11.24 -9.67 -3.97
C GLN A 73 -12.13 -8.50 -4.43
N GLN A 74 -13.28 -8.28 -3.78
CA GLN A 74 -14.16 -7.15 -4.08
C GLN A 74 -13.52 -5.80 -3.74
N GLN A 75 -12.74 -5.74 -2.65
CA GLN A 75 -11.98 -4.55 -2.29
C GLN A 75 -10.92 -4.24 -3.35
N ARG A 76 -10.15 -5.26 -3.75
CA ARG A 76 -9.12 -5.16 -4.79
C ARG A 76 -9.71 -4.64 -6.11
N MET A 77 -10.86 -5.17 -6.51
CA MET A 77 -11.55 -4.71 -7.71
C MET A 77 -11.92 -3.22 -7.65
N ARG A 78 -12.44 -2.74 -6.51
CA ARG A 78 -12.75 -1.31 -6.35
C ARG A 78 -11.50 -0.44 -6.43
N GLU A 79 -10.41 -0.87 -5.80
CA GLU A 79 -9.14 -0.17 -5.82
C GLU A 79 -8.54 -0.08 -7.23
N CYS A 80 -8.51 -1.19 -7.96
CA CYS A 80 -8.07 -1.21 -9.35
C CYS A 80 -8.95 -0.27 -10.21
N ASN A 81 -10.27 -0.29 -10.04
CA ASN A 81 -11.17 0.61 -10.76
C ASN A 81 -10.90 2.09 -10.45
N ALA A 82 -10.63 2.43 -9.19
CA ALA A 82 -10.29 3.79 -8.78
C ALA A 82 -8.97 4.27 -9.39
N GLN A 83 -7.92 3.45 -9.34
CA GLN A 83 -6.62 3.77 -9.91
C GLN A 83 -6.69 3.94 -11.44
N ALA A 84 -7.48 3.10 -12.12
CA ALA A 84 -7.68 3.24 -13.55
C ALA A 84 -8.39 4.55 -13.91
N THR A 85 -9.38 4.97 -13.11
CA THR A 85 -10.06 6.27 -13.30
C THR A 85 -9.15 7.45 -12.98
N GLN A 86 -8.34 7.37 -11.93
CA GLN A 86 -7.37 8.40 -11.56
C GLN A 86 -6.30 8.60 -12.65
N GLN A 87 -5.88 7.51 -13.28
CA GLN A 87 -4.98 7.53 -14.43
C GLN A 87 -5.69 7.85 -15.76
N SER A 88 -7.00 8.12 -15.72
CA SER A 88 -7.84 8.37 -16.90
C SER A 88 -7.71 7.27 -17.97
N LEU A 89 -7.43 6.03 -17.56
CA LEU A 89 -7.29 4.89 -18.46
C LEU A 89 -8.65 4.55 -19.07
N LYS A 90 -8.66 4.39 -20.39
CA LYS A 90 -9.85 4.07 -21.18
C LYS A 90 -9.55 2.92 -22.14
N GLY A 91 -10.60 2.30 -22.65
CA GLY A 91 -10.50 1.24 -23.66
C GLY A 91 -9.55 0.12 -23.26
N GLU A 92 -8.64 -0.23 -24.17
CA GLU A 92 -7.73 -1.36 -24.02
C GLU A 92 -6.74 -1.18 -22.86
N ASP A 93 -6.29 0.05 -22.60
CA ASP A 93 -5.35 0.37 -21.52
C ASP A 93 -5.96 0.13 -20.14
N ARG A 94 -7.24 0.49 -19.97
CA ARG A 94 -7.99 0.19 -18.75
C ARG A 94 -8.08 -1.32 -18.53
N SER A 95 -8.37 -2.09 -19.58
CA SER A 95 -8.55 -3.54 -19.50
C SER A 95 -7.24 -4.25 -19.14
N LYS A 96 -6.12 -3.85 -19.77
CA LYS A 96 -4.78 -4.35 -19.45
C LYS A 96 -4.38 -4.02 -18.01
N PHE A 97 -4.60 -2.77 -17.59
CA PHE A 97 -4.36 -2.35 -16.21
C PHE A 97 -5.21 -3.16 -15.21
N MET A 98 -6.50 -3.34 -15.49
CA MET A 98 -7.41 -4.06 -14.61
C MET A 98 -6.99 -5.52 -14.44
N SER A 99 -6.66 -6.17 -15.56
CA SER A 99 -6.16 -7.55 -15.57
C SER A 99 -4.87 -7.69 -14.78
N GLY A 100 -3.92 -6.77 -14.94
CA GLY A 100 -2.67 -6.77 -14.16
C GLY A 100 -2.89 -6.49 -12.68
N CYS A 101 -3.76 -5.54 -12.35
CA CYS A 101 -4.05 -5.13 -10.98
C CYS A 101 -4.76 -6.24 -10.17
N LEU A 102 -5.67 -6.98 -10.81
CA LEU A 102 -6.39 -8.10 -10.23
C LEU A 102 -5.55 -9.39 -10.15
N LYS A 103 -4.56 -9.57 -11.02
CA LYS A 103 -3.67 -10.74 -11.04
C LYS A 103 -2.59 -10.72 -9.95
N LYS A 104 -2.24 -9.56 -9.38
CA LYS A 104 -1.24 -9.41 -8.29
C LYS A 104 -1.68 -10.02 -6.93
N THR A 105 -2.62 -10.96 -6.92
CA THR A 105 -3.19 -11.59 -5.72
C THR A 105 -2.81 -13.07 -5.60
N GLN A 106 -1.79 -13.51 -6.35
CA GLN A 106 -1.07 -14.77 -6.13
C GLN A 106 0.25 -14.46 -5.43
#